data_AF-A0A1Z5LAU7-F1
#
_entry.id   AF-A0A1Z5LAU7-F1
#
_cell.length_a   1.000
_cell.length_b   1.000
_cell.length_c   1.000
_cell.angle_alpha   90.00
_cell.angle_beta   90.00
_cell.angle_gamma   90.00
#
_symmetry.space_group_name_H-M   'P 1'
#
loop_
_entity.id
_entity.type
_entity.pdbx_description
1 polymer ?
#
loop_
_entity_poly.entity_id
_entity_poly.type
_entity_poly.pdbx_seq_one_letter_code
_entity_poly.pdbx_strand_id
1 'polypeptide(L)'
;MGPRHATSNTEPRKRFHLLGRLRKAVKHSNILTSLCEAWSKCDARTRLEAQAYDAWIQGALAFELQQWGPALECYGRAQAIYERLAHAMAGEADRTLFMQRLEELSPSLRYCAYNIGDESAAADLQRMRLQGTGSADLDRLVAQTREKQARSLSEVEWLGRRLPVRQEKVRLFLCAAKEAPKEAQQAPDLDAQITLFERLLLDCKDAIQVVREELRTTEAGRNVGGPVSELQLLHSYLQWTRQKTTVERSLLLVKQLQEGGSRKPLDLLRPYEVIVQNLSETLQLPGVEEESEFAEKVTSELLCYKAYRAHHVGQALAAAGRRLEAVALFHRGLEYARQALARAHLLPQEAVSPLKDLETVLEGQKYSVHADSLLGTAALLCSILPFFLDSFSSCM
;
A
#
# COMPACT_ATOMS: atom_id res chain seq x y z
N MET A 1 20.56 15.39 20.06
CA MET A 1 21.62 14.82 19.19
C MET A 1 21.35 13.32 19.07
N GLY A 2 20.66 12.90 18.00
CA GLY A 2 20.41 11.47 17.77
C GLY A 2 21.72 10.75 17.39
N PRO A 3 22.00 9.56 17.94
CA PRO A 3 23.19 8.80 17.57
C PRO A 3 23.11 8.39 16.10
N ARG A 4 24.08 8.84 15.31
CA ARG A 4 24.27 8.47 13.90
C ARG A 4 24.77 7.02 13.83
N HIS A 5 23.86 6.05 13.86
CA HIS A 5 24.18 4.61 13.72
C HIS A 5 24.52 4.20 12.26
N ALA A 6 24.49 5.13 11.29
CA ALA A 6 24.37 4.79 9.88
C ALA A 6 25.67 4.48 9.09
N THR A 7 26.87 4.44 9.69
CA THR A 7 28.12 4.23 8.89
C THR A 7 29.16 3.30 9.51
N SER A 8 28.87 2.64 10.64
CA SER A 8 29.85 1.81 11.35
C SER A 8 29.98 0.38 10.82
N ASN A 9 28.99 -0.14 10.08
CA ASN A 9 28.95 -1.55 9.68
C ASN A 9 29.73 -1.91 8.40
N THR A 10 30.34 -0.93 7.71
CA THR A 10 31.20 -1.17 6.53
C THR A 10 32.70 -1.12 6.85
N GLU A 11 33.09 -0.71 8.06
CA GLU A 11 34.49 -0.62 8.50
C GLU A 11 34.67 -1.24 9.89
N PRO A 12 35.29 -2.43 10.00
CA PRO A 12 35.54 -3.11 11.28
C PRO A 12 36.23 -2.24 12.34
N ARG A 13 37.06 -1.30 11.88
CA ARG A 13 37.79 -0.34 12.74
C ARG A 13 36.86 0.67 13.42
N LYS A 14 35.80 1.12 12.75
CA LYS A 14 34.79 2.04 13.33
C LYS A 14 33.97 1.33 14.41
N ARG A 15 33.61 0.06 14.18
CA ARG A 15 32.92 -0.77 15.18
C ARG A 15 33.77 -0.97 16.43
N PHE A 16 35.06 -1.27 16.27
CA PHE A 16 35.97 -1.38 17.42
C PHE A 16 36.04 -0.09 18.24
N HIS A 17 36.13 1.07 17.56
CA HIS A 17 36.12 2.37 18.24
C HIS A 17 34.80 2.63 18.99
N LEU A 18 33.66 2.35 18.35
CA LEU A 18 32.33 2.47 18.93
C LEU A 18 32.20 1.65 20.22
N LEU A 19 32.58 0.37 20.17
CA LEU A 19 32.53 -0.52 21.35
C LEU A 19 33.44 -0.02 22.47
N GLY A 20 34.62 0.51 22.14
CA GLY A 20 35.52 1.14 23.12
C GLY A 20 34.88 2.34 23.82
N ARG A 21 34.15 3.18 23.07
CA ARG A 21 33.42 4.34 23.62
C ARG A 21 32.25 3.91 24.51
N LEU A 22 31.46 2.91 24.09
CA LEU A 22 30.34 2.41 24.87
C LEU A 22 30.78 1.77 26.18
N ARG A 23 31.86 0.97 26.18
CA ARG A 23 32.44 0.44 27.43
C ARG A 23 32.86 1.54 28.39
N LYS A 24 33.45 2.62 27.87
CA LYS A 24 33.81 3.79 28.69
C LYS A 24 32.56 4.49 29.22
N ALA A 25 31.51 4.63 28.42
CA ALA A 25 30.24 5.20 28.85
C ALA A 25 29.59 4.38 29.97
N VAL A 26 29.51 3.05 29.83
CA VAL A 26 29.03 2.13 30.89
C VAL A 26 29.84 2.30 32.17
N LYS A 27 31.17 2.43 32.07
CA LYS A 27 32.00 2.66 33.26
C LYS A 27 31.62 3.97 33.97
N HIS A 28 31.36 5.04 33.22
CA HIS A 28 30.99 6.33 33.80
C HIS A 28 29.56 6.33 34.36
N SER A 29 28.60 5.68 33.70
CA SER A 29 27.22 5.57 34.18
C SER A 29 27.13 4.75 35.47
N ASN A 30 27.91 3.67 35.57
CA ASN A 30 28.04 2.89 36.82
C ASN A 30 28.58 3.76 37.96
N ILE A 31 29.65 4.52 37.72
CA ILE A 31 30.22 5.43 38.74
C ILE A 31 29.20 6.49 39.15
N LEU A 32 28.49 7.10 38.20
CA LEU A 32 27.46 8.09 38.48
C LEU A 32 26.36 7.51 39.37
N THR A 33 25.88 6.32 39.03
CA THR A 33 24.84 5.62 39.80
C THR A 33 25.31 5.33 41.23
N SER A 34 26.52 4.82 41.41
CA SER A 34 27.09 4.58 42.74
C SER A 34 27.24 5.87 43.56
N LEU A 35 27.58 7.00 42.94
CA LEU A 35 27.66 8.30 43.62
C LEU A 35 26.27 8.79 44.05
N CYS A 36 25.25 8.65 43.19
CA CYS A 36 23.87 8.99 43.51
C CYS A 36 23.29 8.14 44.65
N GLU A 37 23.70 6.88 44.75
CA GLU A 37 23.30 5.96 45.83
C GLU A 37 24.02 6.27 47.15
N ALA A 38 25.32 6.53 47.10
CA ALA A 38 26.13 6.81 48.29
C ALA A 38 25.82 8.20 48.88
N TRP A 39 25.40 9.15 48.06
CA TRP A 39 25.16 10.52 48.51
C TRP A 39 23.77 10.69 49.14
N SER A 40 23.74 10.87 50.47
CA SER A 40 22.51 11.02 51.25
C SER A 40 21.61 12.21 50.86
N LYS A 41 22.17 13.25 50.22
CA LYS A 41 21.40 14.42 49.75
C LYS A 41 20.85 14.26 48.32
N CYS A 42 21.18 13.17 47.63
CA CYS A 42 20.61 12.90 46.32
C CYS A 42 19.14 12.52 46.50
N ASP A 43 18.26 13.19 45.76
CA ASP A 43 16.83 12.94 45.78
C ASP A 43 16.49 11.64 45.04
N ALA A 44 15.30 11.10 45.33
CA ALA A 44 14.88 9.81 44.77
C ALA A 44 14.71 9.84 43.24
N ARG A 45 14.31 10.98 42.66
CA ARG A 45 14.15 11.12 41.20
C ARG A 45 15.50 11.03 40.51
N THR A 46 16.49 11.81 40.94
CA THR A 46 17.84 11.76 40.36
C THR A 46 18.47 10.37 40.45
N ARG A 47 18.24 9.65 41.56
CA ARG A 47 18.69 8.24 41.68
C ARG A 47 18.08 7.33 40.63
N LEU A 48 16.76 7.40 40.44
CA LEU A 48 16.06 6.59 39.44
C LEU A 48 16.45 6.96 38.01
N GLU A 49 16.63 8.25 37.72
CA GLU A 49 17.12 8.70 36.40
C GLU A 49 18.52 8.18 36.09
N ALA A 50 19.43 8.21 37.08
CA ALA A 50 20.77 7.65 36.94
C ALA A 50 20.73 6.14 36.68
N GLN A 51 19.91 5.39 37.44
CA GLN A 51 19.72 3.94 37.25
C GLN A 51 19.11 3.60 35.88
N ALA A 52 18.12 4.37 35.41
CA ALA A 52 17.52 4.18 34.09
C ALA A 52 18.53 4.44 32.97
N TYR A 53 19.32 5.51 33.08
CA TYR A 53 20.38 5.85 32.12
C TYR A 53 21.47 4.78 32.06
N ASP A 54 21.90 4.30 33.21
CA ASP A 54 22.90 3.23 33.31
C ASP A 54 22.40 1.93 32.68
N ALA A 55 21.18 1.50 33.02
CA ALA A 55 20.54 0.34 32.40
C ALA A 55 20.42 0.49 30.87
N TRP A 56 20.07 1.69 30.37
CA TRP A 56 20.00 1.96 28.94
C TRP A 56 21.36 1.84 28.24
N ILE A 57 22.42 2.45 28.80
CA ILE A 57 23.77 2.41 28.22
C ILE A 57 24.36 0.99 28.27
N GLN A 58 24.07 0.22 29.31
CA GLN A 58 24.42 -1.22 29.38
C GLN A 58 23.68 -2.01 28.29
N GLY A 59 22.39 -1.75 28.09
CA GLY A 59 21.61 -2.33 27.00
C GLY A 59 22.18 -2.00 25.63
N ALA A 60 22.59 -0.75 25.39
CA ALA A 60 23.22 -0.32 24.14
C ALA A 60 24.56 -1.02 23.87
N LEU A 61 25.39 -1.21 24.90
CA LEU A 61 26.63 -1.99 24.74
C LEU A 61 26.33 -3.46 24.41
N ALA A 62 25.41 -4.10 25.13
CA ALA A 62 25.03 -5.49 24.89
C ALA A 62 24.42 -5.68 23.49
N PHE A 63 23.59 -4.74 23.05
CA PHE A 63 22.98 -4.72 21.73
C PHE A 63 24.05 -4.68 20.62
N GLU A 64 25.03 -3.78 20.71
CA GLU A 64 26.13 -3.67 19.75
C GLU A 64 27.11 -4.86 19.79
N LEU A 65 27.14 -5.58 20.91
CA LEU A 65 27.83 -6.87 21.06
C LEU A 65 27.00 -8.06 20.56
N GLN A 66 25.76 -7.84 20.08
CA GLN A 66 24.81 -8.86 19.64
C GLN A 66 24.42 -9.85 20.75
N GLN A 67 24.48 -9.40 22.00
CA GLN A 67 24.06 -10.16 23.17
C GLN A 67 22.59 -9.83 23.47
N TRP A 68 21.69 -10.44 22.71
CA TRP A 68 20.26 -10.08 22.69
C TRP A 68 19.56 -10.27 24.04
N GLY A 69 19.82 -11.37 24.75
CA GLY A 69 19.25 -11.63 26.07
C GLY A 69 19.63 -10.56 27.09
N PRO A 70 20.94 -10.35 27.35
CA PRO A 70 21.39 -9.28 28.24
C PRO A 70 20.94 -7.88 27.82
N ALA A 71 20.88 -7.60 26.51
CA ALA A 71 20.35 -6.33 26.01
C ALA A 71 18.87 -6.15 26.34
N LEU A 72 18.05 -7.19 26.13
CA LEU A 72 16.62 -7.18 26.45
C LEU A 72 16.39 -6.93 27.94
N GLU A 73 17.13 -7.62 28.82
CA GLU A 73 17.03 -7.42 30.27
C GLU A 73 17.40 -5.99 30.68
N CYS A 74 18.49 -5.44 30.13
CA CYS A 74 18.92 -4.08 30.46
C CYS A 74 17.96 -3.02 29.93
N TYR A 75 17.48 -3.15 28.70
CA TYR A 75 16.47 -2.24 28.15
C TYR A 75 15.13 -2.38 28.88
N GLY A 76 14.71 -3.59 29.26
CA GLY A 76 13.49 -3.82 30.05
C GLY A 76 13.57 -3.16 31.42
N ARG A 77 14.74 -3.22 32.08
CA ARG A 77 14.98 -2.46 33.32
C ARG A 77 14.88 -0.95 33.12
N ALA A 78 15.50 -0.41 32.06
CA ALA A 78 15.40 1.01 31.73
C ALA A 78 13.95 1.43 31.45
N GLN A 79 13.21 0.63 30.67
CA GLN A 79 11.80 0.85 30.36
C GLN A 79 10.95 0.91 31.63
N ALA A 80 11.07 -0.09 32.51
CA ALA A 80 10.30 -0.14 33.75
C ALA A 80 10.56 1.08 34.67
N ILE A 81 11.79 1.58 34.72
CA ILE A 81 12.12 2.77 35.52
C ILE A 81 11.55 4.04 34.87
N TYR A 82 11.71 4.21 33.56
CA TYR A 82 11.15 5.38 32.85
C TYR A 82 9.63 5.41 32.88
N GLU A 83 8.95 4.26 32.79
CA GLU A 83 7.49 4.17 32.97
C GLU A 83 7.09 4.62 34.37
N ARG A 84 7.76 4.13 35.42
CA ARG A 84 7.48 4.54 36.80
C ARG A 84 7.72 6.03 37.02
N LEU A 85 8.78 6.58 36.45
CA LEU A 85 9.06 8.02 36.48
C LEU A 85 7.92 8.77 35.78
N ALA A 86 7.56 8.41 34.55
CA ALA A 86 6.48 9.05 33.78
C ALA A 86 5.14 9.09 34.53
N HIS A 87 4.77 7.99 35.22
CA HIS A 87 3.54 7.91 36.02
C HIS A 87 3.60 8.74 37.31
N ALA A 88 4.77 8.87 37.92
CA ALA A 88 4.95 9.62 39.17
C ALA A 88 5.06 11.15 38.95
N MET A 89 5.30 11.60 37.72
CA MET A 89 5.44 13.02 37.40
C MET A 89 4.08 13.74 37.35
N ALA A 90 3.94 14.82 38.13
CA ALA A 90 2.78 15.71 38.06
C ALA A 90 2.84 16.71 36.88
N GLY A 91 4.03 16.99 36.34
CA GLY A 91 4.25 17.93 35.25
C GLY A 91 4.14 17.28 33.87
N GLU A 92 3.31 17.85 33.00
CA GLU A 92 3.07 17.32 31.64
C GLU A 92 4.33 17.29 30.77
N ALA A 93 5.22 18.27 30.92
CA ALA A 93 6.49 18.34 30.18
C ALA A 93 7.45 17.18 30.53
N ASP A 94 7.63 16.91 31.83
CA ASP A 94 8.50 15.83 32.31
C ASP A 94 7.94 14.45 31.90
N ARG A 95 6.61 14.28 32.00
CA ARG A 95 5.95 13.06 31.54
C ARG A 95 6.15 12.82 30.05
N THR A 96 5.99 13.87 29.24
CA THR A 96 6.17 13.79 27.78
C THR A 96 7.59 13.38 27.42
N LEU A 97 8.60 13.90 28.11
CA LEU A 97 10.01 13.54 27.89
C LEU A 97 10.26 12.04 28.14
N PHE A 98 9.74 11.49 29.24
CA PHE A 98 9.90 10.06 29.52
C PHE A 98 9.13 9.17 28.54
N MET A 99 7.95 9.58 28.10
CA MET A 99 7.18 8.85 27.08
C MET A 99 7.92 8.81 25.74
N GLN A 100 8.50 9.93 25.30
CA GLN A 100 9.38 9.97 24.12
C GLN A 100 10.55 8.99 24.26
N ARG A 101 11.13 8.92 25.47
CA ARG A 101 12.25 8.00 25.72
C ARG A 101 11.82 6.54 25.64
N LEU A 102 10.62 6.20 26.11
CA LEU A 102 10.07 4.85 26.01
C LEU A 102 9.78 4.46 24.55
N GLU A 103 9.25 5.40 23.76
CA GLU A 103 9.05 5.22 22.32
C GLU A 103 10.37 4.94 21.59
N GLU A 104 11.45 5.64 21.95
CA GLU A 104 12.80 5.39 21.40
C GLU A 104 13.39 4.02 21.77
N LEU A 105 13.03 3.45 22.93
CA LEU A 105 13.51 2.13 23.35
C LEU A 105 12.77 0.98 22.65
N SER A 106 11.52 1.22 22.26
CA SER A 106 10.60 0.19 21.78
C SER A 106 11.12 -0.63 20.59
N PRO A 107 11.73 -0.03 19.53
CA PRO A 107 12.31 -0.79 18.43
C PRO A 107 13.45 -1.72 18.88
N SER A 108 14.32 -1.26 19.80
CA SER A 108 15.47 -2.03 20.28
C SER A 108 15.04 -3.24 21.11
N LEU A 109 14.01 -3.07 21.95
CA LEU A 109 13.41 -4.15 22.75
C LEU A 109 12.83 -5.26 21.87
N ARG A 110 11.97 -4.87 20.91
CA ARG A 110 11.35 -5.83 19.98
C ARG A 110 12.40 -6.52 19.10
N TYR A 111 13.44 -5.81 18.70
CA TYR A 111 14.56 -6.38 17.96
C TYR A 111 15.32 -7.44 18.77
N CYS A 112 15.55 -7.18 20.07
CA CYS A 112 16.16 -8.17 20.95
C CYS A 112 15.25 -9.40 21.13
N ALA A 113 13.95 -9.19 21.37
CA ALA A 113 12.97 -10.27 21.53
C ALA A 113 12.90 -11.19 20.29
N TYR A 114 12.85 -10.60 19.09
CA TYR A 114 12.87 -11.36 17.84
C TYR A 114 14.11 -12.25 17.73
N ASN A 115 15.31 -11.71 18.00
CA ASN A 115 16.55 -12.47 17.88
C ASN A 115 16.73 -13.56 18.94
N ILE A 116 15.95 -13.51 20.02
CA ILE A 116 15.89 -14.58 21.04
C ILE A 116 14.90 -15.68 20.62
N GLY A 117 14.03 -15.44 19.64
CA GLY A 117 13.09 -16.41 19.08
C GLY A 117 11.61 -16.06 19.25
N ASP A 118 11.28 -14.83 19.63
CA ASP A 118 9.88 -14.38 19.70
C ASP A 118 9.35 -14.01 18.30
N GLU A 119 8.56 -14.90 17.71
CA GLU A 119 7.97 -14.71 16.39
C GLU A 119 6.94 -13.56 16.36
N SER A 120 6.30 -13.26 17.49
CA SER A 120 5.32 -12.16 17.57
C SER A 120 5.97 -10.79 17.39
N ALA A 121 7.25 -10.67 17.73
CA ALA A 121 8.04 -9.47 17.56
C ALA A 121 8.25 -9.13 16.08
N ALA A 122 8.23 -10.10 15.16
CA ALA A 122 8.41 -9.84 13.72
C ALA A 122 7.29 -8.97 13.13
N ALA A 123 6.03 -9.29 13.46
CA ALA A 123 4.86 -8.53 13.00
C ALA A 123 4.81 -7.12 13.62
N ASP A 124 5.31 -6.99 14.86
CA ASP A 124 5.41 -5.74 15.59
C ASP A 124 6.51 -4.81 15.04
N LEU A 125 7.63 -5.39 14.62
CA LEU A 125 8.74 -4.70 13.94
C LEU A 125 8.33 -4.20 12.55
N GLN A 126 7.54 -4.99 11.81
CA GLN A 126 6.96 -4.56 10.52
C GLN A 126 6.00 -3.37 10.69
N ARG A 127 5.14 -3.38 11.71
CA ARG A 127 4.22 -2.26 12.01
C ARG A 127 4.95 -0.95 12.33
N MET A 128 6.02 -1.01 13.12
CA MET A 128 6.82 0.18 13.46
C MET A 128 7.50 0.82 12.24
N ARG A 129 7.91 0.00 11.27
CA ARG A 129 8.47 0.50 10.01
C ARG A 129 7.47 1.33 9.21
N LEU A 130 6.21 0.88 9.14
CA LEU A 130 5.13 1.61 8.44
C LEU A 130 4.81 2.95 9.10
N GLN A 131 5.07 3.10 10.40
CA GLN A 131 4.90 4.34 11.16
C GLN A 131 6.14 5.27 11.10
N GLY A 132 7.19 4.91 10.36
CA GLY A 132 8.37 5.75 10.16
C GLY A 132 9.37 5.77 11.32
N THR A 133 9.22 4.90 12.33
CA THR A 133 10.11 4.83 13.51
C THR A 133 11.25 3.80 13.35
N GLY A 134 11.50 3.34 12.11
CA GLY A 134 12.45 2.27 11.84
C GLY A 134 13.92 2.69 11.85
N SER A 135 14.79 1.83 12.41
CA SER A 135 16.25 1.95 12.29
C SER A 135 16.78 1.14 11.09
N ALA A 136 18.00 1.43 10.62
CA ALA A 136 18.61 0.67 9.52
C ALA A 136 18.82 -0.83 9.84
N ASP A 137 18.96 -1.18 11.11
CA ASP A 137 19.05 -2.58 11.55
C ASP A 137 17.67 -3.26 11.56
N LEU A 138 16.59 -2.50 11.83
CA LEU A 138 15.21 -2.96 11.68
C LEU A 138 14.91 -3.33 10.22
N ASP A 139 15.27 -2.47 9.28
CA ASP A 139 15.07 -2.70 7.85
C ASP A 139 15.80 -3.96 7.36
N ARG A 140 17.03 -4.19 7.85
CA ARG A 140 17.81 -5.41 7.55
C ARG A 140 17.15 -6.67 8.08
N LEU A 141 16.58 -6.61 9.28
CA LEU A 141 15.93 -7.77 9.89
C LEU A 141 14.59 -8.09 9.22
N VAL A 142 13.82 -7.07 8.84
CA VAL A 142 12.62 -7.25 8.01
C VAL A 142 13.00 -7.90 6.67
N ALA A 143 14.11 -7.47 6.05
CA ALA A 143 14.62 -8.12 4.85
C ALA A 143 15.01 -9.59 5.10
N GLN A 144 15.70 -9.90 6.20
CA GLN A 144 16.06 -11.28 6.59
C GLN A 144 14.83 -12.16 6.88
N THR A 145 13.80 -11.62 7.53
CA THR A 145 12.53 -12.34 7.75
C THR A 145 11.84 -12.64 6.43
N ARG A 146 11.77 -11.65 5.53
CA ARG A 146 11.22 -11.83 4.19
C ARG A 146 12.02 -12.84 3.38
N GLU A 147 13.35 -12.87 3.49
CA GLU A 147 14.18 -13.90 2.87
C GLU A 147 13.89 -15.30 3.42
N LYS A 148 13.75 -15.46 4.75
CA LYS A 148 13.38 -16.75 5.36
C LYS A 148 11.99 -17.23 4.89
N GLN A 149 11.00 -16.35 4.89
CA GLN A 149 9.67 -16.64 4.38
C GLN A 149 9.72 -16.99 2.88
N ALA A 150 10.48 -16.23 2.09
CA ALA A 150 10.65 -16.47 0.66
C ALA A 150 11.33 -17.82 0.38
N ARG A 151 12.25 -18.29 1.21
CA ARG A 151 12.84 -19.65 1.06
C ARG A 151 11.80 -20.77 1.17
N SER A 152 10.74 -20.57 1.95
CA SER A 152 9.65 -21.54 2.09
C SER A 152 8.65 -21.52 0.92
N LEU A 153 8.61 -20.43 0.15
CA LEU A 153 7.68 -20.27 -0.99
C LEU A 153 8.25 -20.96 -2.23
N SER A 154 8.02 -22.27 -2.37
CA SER A 154 8.51 -23.05 -3.51
C SER A 154 7.53 -23.08 -4.70
N GLU A 155 6.26 -22.77 -4.47
CA GLU A 155 5.19 -22.88 -5.47
C GLU A 155 4.09 -21.81 -5.27
N VAL A 156 3.37 -21.53 -6.35
CA VAL A 156 2.16 -20.69 -6.35
C VAL A 156 1.05 -21.36 -7.15
N GLU A 157 -0.19 -21.07 -6.79
CA GLU A 157 -1.35 -21.56 -7.52
C GLU A 157 -1.88 -20.48 -8.47
N TRP A 158 -2.07 -20.85 -9.73
CA TRP A 158 -2.62 -19.99 -10.77
C TRP A 158 -3.50 -20.80 -11.72
N LEU A 159 -4.75 -20.35 -11.92
CA LEU A 159 -5.74 -21.01 -12.79
C LEU A 159 -5.87 -22.53 -12.50
N GLY A 160 -5.91 -22.88 -11.20
CA GLY A 160 -6.01 -24.27 -10.74
C GLY A 160 -4.75 -25.11 -10.93
N ARG A 161 -3.61 -24.51 -11.32
CA ARG A 161 -2.32 -25.20 -11.49
C ARG A 161 -1.31 -24.72 -10.46
N ARG A 162 -0.52 -25.65 -9.92
CA ARG A 162 0.60 -25.35 -9.01
C ARG A 162 1.87 -25.15 -9.84
N LEU A 163 2.41 -23.94 -9.79
CA LEU A 163 3.57 -23.50 -10.58
C LEU A 163 4.80 -23.38 -9.67
N PRO A 164 5.93 -24.00 -10.03
CA PRO A 164 7.15 -23.91 -9.24
C PRO A 164 7.81 -22.52 -9.37
N VAL A 165 8.29 -21.96 -8.25
CA VAL A 165 8.97 -20.66 -8.21
C VAL A 165 10.46 -20.83 -7.86
N ARG A 166 11.29 -20.90 -8.90
CA ARG A 166 12.73 -21.14 -8.77
C ARG A 166 13.55 -19.88 -8.48
N GLN A 167 13.10 -18.74 -8.96
CA GLN A 167 13.82 -17.47 -8.87
C GLN A 167 13.61 -16.81 -7.50
N GLU A 168 14.70 -16.51 -6.79
CA GLU A 168 14.64 -15.90 -5.45
C GLU A 168 13.93 -14.54 -5.47
N LYS A 169 14.23 -13.69 -6.46
CA LYS A 169 13.57 -12.40 -6.64
C LYS A 169 12.05 -12.53 -6.77
N VAL A 170 11.59 -13.56 -7.49
CA VAL A 170 10.16 -13.82 -7.67
C VAL A 170 9.53 -14.28 -6.36
N ARG A 171 10.21 -15.13 -5.57
CA ARG A 171 9.72 -15.55 -4.24
C ARG A 171 9.60 -14.38 -3.27
N LEU A 172 10.61 -13.52 -3.21
CA LEU A 172 10.60 -12.31 -2.38
C LEU A 172 9.41 -11.40 -2.73
N PHE A 173 9.21 -11.14 -4.02
CA PHE A 173 8.07 -10.36 -4.51
C PHE A 173 6.73 -11.00 -4.12
N LEU A 174 6.57 -12.31 -4.35
CA LEU A 174 5.31 -13.01 -4.06
C LEU A 174 4.99 -13.06 -2.56
N CYS A 175 6.00 -13.18 -1.70
CA CYS A 175 5.82 -13.02 -0.25
C CYS A 175 5.32 -11.61 0.08
N ALA A 176 5.97 -10.57 -0.45
CA ALA A 176 5.54 -9.19 -0.24
C ALA A 176 4.11 -8.94 -0.76
N ALA A 177 3.75 -9.48 -1.93
CA ALA A 177 2.41 -9.37 -2.51
C ALA A 177 1.34 -10.06 -1.64
N LYS A 178 1.67 -11.17 -0.96
CA LYS A 178 0.76 -11.83 0.00
C LYS A 178 0.54 -11.02 1.27
N GLU A 179 1.56 -10.29 1.73
CA GLU A 179 1.49 -9.46 2.95
C GLU A 179 0.87 -8.08 2.69
N ALA A 180 0.98 -7.57 1.46
CA ALA A 180 0.55 -6.22 1.09
C ALA A 180 -0.90 -5.85 1.48
N PRO A 181 -1.93 -6.72 1.34
CA PRO A 181 -3.28 -6.38 1.77
C PRO A 181 -3.38 -6.12 3.28
N LYS A 182 -2.63 -6.86 4.10
CA LYS A 182 -2.58 -6.66 5.56
C LYS A 182 -1.81 -5.40 5.92
N GLU A 183 -0.69 -5.15 5.22
CA GLU A 183 0.10 -3.92 5.39
C GLU A 183 -0.72 -2.67 4.99
N ALA A 184 -1.51 -2.74 3.92
CA ALA A 184 -2.37 -1.66 3.45
C ALA A 184 -3.48 -1.33 4.47
N GLN A 185 -4.09 -2.33 5.11
CA GLN A 185 -5.08 -2.12 6.17
C GLN A 185 -4.50 -1.44 7.43
N GLN A 186 -3.19 -1.58 7.66
CA GLN A 186 -2.50 -1.01 8.81
C GLN A 186 -1.84 0.34 8.51
N ALA A 187 -1.88 0.80 7.26
CA ALA A 187 -1.31 2.06 6.86
C ALA A 187 -2.11 3.24 7.46
N PRO A 188 -1.42 4.33 7.88
CA PRO A 188 -2.05 5.44 8.60
C PRO A 188 -3.02 6.27 7.76
N ASP A 189 -2.74 6.40 6.46
CA ASP A 189 -3.50 7.25 5.53
C ASP A 189 -3.49 6.66 4.10
N LEU A 190 -4.28 7.26 3.20
CA LEU A 190 -4.37 6.84 1.80
C LEU A 190 -3.03 7.00 1.06
N ASP A 191 -2.24 8.03 1.38
CA ASP A 191 -0.94 8.29 0.73
C ASP A 191 0.07 7.18 1.04
N ALA A 192 0.10 6.69 2.28
CA ALA A 192 0.90 5.55 2.70
C ALA A 192 0.46 4.25 2.01
N GLN A 193 -0.86 4.04 1.83
CA GLN A 193 -1.38 2.89 1.06
C GLN A 193 -0.95 2.97 -0.41
N ILE A 194 -1.09 4.13 -1.05
CA ILE A 194 -0.68 4.34 -2.44
C ILE A 194 0.83 4.09 -2.59
N THR A 195 1.64 4.65 -1.70
CA THR A 195 3.10 4.46 -1.69
C THR A 195 3.49 2.99 -1.52
N LEU A 196 2.78 2.24 -0.69
CA LEU A 196 3.00 0.80 -0.52
C LEU A 196 2.78 0.05 -1.84
N PHE A 197 1.65 0.28 -2.51
CA PHE A 197 1.34 -0.36 -3.79
C PHE A 197 2.27 0.09 -4.92
N GLU A 198 2.74 1.33 -4.93
CA GLU A 198 3.75 1.81 -5.89
C GLU A 198 5.08 1.08 -5.76
N ARG A 199 5.56 0.87 -4.52
CA ARG A 199 6.76 0.07 -4.26
C ARG A 199 6.56 -1.37 -4.72
N LEU A 200 5.40 -1.97 -4.42
CA LEU A 200 5.08 -3.32 -4.86
C LEU A 200 5.04 -3.45 -6.40
N LEU A 201 4.56 -2.43 -7.11
CA LEU A 201 4.57 -2.41 -8.58
C LEU A 201 5.99 -2.35 -9.17
N LEU A 202 6.91 -1.63 -8.52
CA LEU A 202 8.32 -1.61 -8.90
C LEU A 202 8.96 -3.00 -8.72
N ASP A 203 8.74 -3.63 -7.57
CA ASP A 203 9.24 -4.98 -7.29
C ASP A 203 8.64 -6.02 -8.26
N CYS A 204 7.36 -5.87 -8.59
CA CYS A 204 6.66 -6.73 -9.56
C CYS A 204 7.27 -6.63 -10.97
N LYS A 205 7.61 -5.41 -11.41
CA LYS A 205 8.26 -5.17 -12.70
C LYS A 205 9.59 -5.92 -12.79
N ASP A 206 10.40 -5.85 -11.73
CA ASP A 206 11.68 -6.53 -11.67
C ASP A 206 11.50 -8.06 -11.66
N ALA A 207 10.51 -8.58 -10.93
CA ALA A 207 10.17 -10.01 -10.93
C ALA A 207 9.71 -10.50 -12.31
N ILE A 208 8.86 -9.75 -13.00
CA ILE A 208 8.41 -10.05 -14.37
C ILE A 208 9.61 -10.07 -15.32
N GLN A 209 10.53 -9.11 -15.21
CA GLN A 209 11.71 -9.05 -16.07
C GLN A 209 12.60 -10.29 -15.93
N VAL A 210 12.77 -10.81 -14.70
CA VAL A 210 13.53 -12.03 -14.44
C VAL A 210 12.90 -13.23 -15.16
N VAL A 211 11.59 -13.44 -15.00
CA VAL A 211 10.90 -14.57 -15.65
C VAL A 211 10.86 -14.41 -17.17
N ARG A 212 10.70 -13.17 -17.68
CA ARG A 212 10.71 -12.89 -19.11
C ARG A 212 12.06 -13.24 -19.76
N GLU A 213 13.17 -12.98 -19.09
CA GLU A 213 14.49 -13.36 -19.60
C GLU A 213 14.70 -14.89 -19.55
N GLU A 214 14.19 -15.56 -18.51
CA GLU A 214 14.17 -17.03 -18.43
C GLU A 214 13.33 -17.66 -19.56
N LEU A 215 12.19 -17.05 -19.90
CA LEU A 215 11.36 -17.46 -21.05
C LEU A 215 12.13 -17.31 -22.37
N ARG A 216 12.76 -16.15 -22.59
CA ARG A 216 13.53 -15.87 -23.82
C ARG A 216 14.63 -16.89 -24.05
N THR A 217 15.34 -17.30 -22.98
CA THR A 217 16.41 -18.30 -23.06
C THR A 217 15.89 -19.72 -23.24
N THR A 218 14.72 -20.04 -22.68
CA THR A 218 14.10 -21.38 -22.77
C THR A 218 13.39 -21.61 -24.12
N GLU A 219 12.74 -20.59 -24.68
CA GLU A 219 12.00 -20.66 -25.95
C GLU A 219 12.92 -20.63 -27.18
N ALA A 220 14.09 -20.00 -27.09
CA ALA A 220 15.08 -19.99 -28.16
C ALA A 220 15.60 -21.40 -28.56
N GLY A 221 15.28 -22.44 -27.79
CA GLY A 221 15.65 -23.84 -28.04
C GLY A 221 14.51 -24.81 -28.38
N ARG A 222 13.25 -24.36 -28.52
CA ARG A 222 12.10 -25.25 -28.80
C ARG A 222 11.14 -24.65 -29.84
N ASN A 223 10.71 -25.46 -30.81
CA ASN A 223 9.58 -25.13 -31.69
C ASN A 223 8.29 -25.07 -30.84
N VAL A 224 7.69 -23.88 -30.77
CA VAL A 224 6.51 -23.58 -29.94
C VAL A 224 5.25 -24.09 -30.65
N GLY A 225 4.87 -25.33 -30.36
CA GLY A 225 3.61 -25.93 -30.76
C GLY A 225 3.12 -26.88 -29.68
N GLY A 226 2.53 -26.34 -28.62
CA GLY A 226 2.03 -27.10 -27.46
C GLY A 226 1.26 -26.22 -26.48
N PRO A 227 0.60 -26.81 -25.46
CA PRO A 227 -0.10 -26.06 -24.41
C PRO A 227 0.85 -25.09 -23.68
N VAL A 228 0.28 -24.02 -23.12
CA VAL A 228 1.03 -22.95 -22.43
C VAL A 228 1.98 -23.54 -21.38
N SER A 229 3.27 -23.21 -21.47
CA SER A 229 4.29 -23.77 -20.57
C SER A 229 4.10 -23.29 -19.13
N GLU A 230 4.57 -24.06 -18.14
CA GLU A 230 4.50 -23.67 -16.72
C GLU A 230 5.20 -22.34 -16.45
N LEU A 231 6.31 -22.07 -17.14
CA LEU A 231 7.03 -20.81 -17.03
C LEU A 231 6.25 -19.64 -17.63
N GLN A 232 5.54 -19.88 -18.74
CA GLN A 232 4.66 -18.88 -19.36
C GLN A 232 3.42 -18.62 -18.49
N LEU A 233 2.88 -19.65 -17.82
CA LEU A 233 1.82 -19.50 -16.82
C LEU A 233 2.32 -18.73 -15.58
N LEU A 234 3.56 -18.93 -15.14
CA LEU A 234 4.14 -18.14 -14.05
C LEU A 234 4.30 -16.67 -14.45
N HIS A 235 4.74 -16.40 -15.68
CA HIS A 235 4.79 -15.05 -16.21
C HIS A 235 3.39 -14.41 -16.28
N SER A 236 2.40 -15.15 -16.77
CA SER A 236 0.98 -14.77 -16.79
C SER A 236 0.48 -14.43 -15.38
N TYR A 237 0.80 -15.24 -14.37
CA TYR A 237 0.46 -14.96 -12.97
C TYR A 237 1.08 -13.66 -12.43
N LEU A 238 2.36 -13.40 -12.76
CA LEU A 238 3.02 -12.17 -12.35
C LEU A 238 2.42 -10.94 -13.06
N GLN A 239 2.07 -11.06 -14.35
CA GLN A 239 1.36 -10.01 -15.08
C GLN A 239 0.00 -9.72 -14.47
N TRP A 240 -0.77 -10.75 -14.14
CA TRP A 240 -2.04 -10.59 -13.42
C TRP A 240 -1.85 -9.91 -12.06
N THR A 241 -0.84 -10.34 -11.29
CA THR A 241 -0.54 -9.73 -9.98
C THR A 241 -0.24 -8.24 -10.15
N ARG A 242 0.51 -7.84 -11.19
CA ARG A 242 0.78 -6.43 -11.52
C ARG A 242 -0.51 -5.68 -11.88
N GLN A 243 -1.34 -6.26 -12.73
CA GLN A 243 -2.61 -5.65 -13.18
C GLN A 243 -3.55 -5.45 -12.00
N LYS A 244 -3.73 -6.46 -11.16
CA LYS A 244 -4.50 -6.40 -9.92
C LYS A 244 -3.99 -5.31 -8.98
N THR A 245 -2.69 -5.29 -8.71
CA THR A 245 -2.05 -4.24 -7.89
C THR A 245 -2.26 -2.84 -8.48
N THR A 246 -2.22 -2.72 -9.80
CA THR A 246 -2.47 -1.44 -10.50
C THR A 246 -3.92 -0.99 -10.33
N VAL A 247 -4.88 -1.91 -10.42
CA VAL A 247 -6.30 -1.64 -10.16
C VAL A 247 -6.51 -1.17 -8.72
N GLU A 248 -5.94 -1.87 -7.73
CA GLU A 248 -6.02 -1.51 -6.32
C GLU A 248 -5.46 -0.10 -6.03
N ARG A 249 -4.26 0.22 -6.57
CA ARG A 249 -3.70 1.57 -6.48
C ARG A 249 -4.60 2.61 -7.13
N SER A 250 -5.13 2.34 -8.33
CA SER A 250 -6.00 3.26 -9.04
C SER A 250 -7.31 3.53 -8.30
N LEU A 251 -7.86 2.54 -7.58
CA LEU A 251 -9.02 2.73 -6.72
C LEU A 251 -8.72 3.62 -5.52
N LEU A 252 -7.53 3.50 -4.93
CA LEU A 252 -7.09 4.41 -3.86
C LEU A 252 -6.93 5.85 -4.36
N LEU A 253 -6.40 6.05 -5.57
CA LEU A 253 -6.34 7.37 -6.19
C LEU A 253 -7.73 7.97 -6.44
N VAL A 254 -8.70 7.14 -6.85
CA VAL A 254 -10.10 7.58 -6.97
C VAL A 254 -10.64 8.03 -5.62
N LYS A 255 -10.44 7.25 -4.55
CA LYS A 255 -10.86 7.61 -3.19
C LYS A 255 -10.22 8.93 -2.74
N GLN A 256 -8.91 9.09 -2.94
CA GLN A 256 -8.19 10.31 -2.59
C GLN A 256 -8.72 11.54 -3.34
N LEU A 257 -9.01 11.41 -4.64
CA LEU A 257 -9.59 12.51 -5.44
C LEU A 257 -11.02 12.86 -4.99
N GLN A 258 -11.81 11.88 -4.59
CA GLN A 258 -13.17 12.07 -4.08
C GLN A 258 -13.15 12.77 -2.70
N GLU A 259 -12.28 12.36 -1.79
CA GLU A 259 -12.11 12.97 -0.47
C GLU A 259 -11.53 14.38 -0.56
N GLY A 260 -10.59 14.61 -1.48
CA GLY A 260 -10.01 15.92 -1.78
C GLY A 260 -10.97 16.89 -2.49
N GLY A 261 -12.21 16.47 -2.74
CA GLY A 261 -13.25 17.32 -3.32
C GLY A 261 -13.10 17.59 -4.82
N SER A 262 -12.27 16.83 -5.55
CA SER A 262 -12.24 16.97 -7.01
C SER A 262 -13.54 16.47 -7.61
N ARG A 263 -14.32 17.41 -8.14
CA ARG A 263 -15.58 17.15 -8.86
C ARG A 263 -15.42 17.22 -10.37
N LYS A 264 -14.19 17.41 -10.87
CA LYS A 264 -13.93 17.50 -12.31
C LYS A 264 -14.03 16.10 -12.91
N PRO A 265 -14.98 15.84 -13.84
CA PRO A 265 -15.15 14.52 -14.43
C PRO A 265 -13.87 13.97 -15.08
N LEU A 266 -13.01 14.86 -15.59
CA LEU A 266 -11.74 14.50 -16.24
C LEU A 266 -10.68 13.97 -15.26
N ASP A 267 -10.68 14.41 -14.00
CA ASP A 267 -9.69 13.99 -13.00
C ASP A 267 -9.94 12.53 -12.58
N LEU A 268 -11.22 12.15 -12.45
CA LEU A 268 -11.63 10.79 -12.11
C LEU A 268 -11.62 9.84 -13.32
N LEU A 269 -11.69 10.36 -14.54
CA LEU A 269 -11.70 9.54 -15.76
C LEU A 269 -10.42 8.71 -15.91
N ARG A 270 -9.25 9.32 -15.71
CA ARG A 270 -7.96 8.67 -15.99
C ARG A 270 -7.73 7.41 -15.14
N PRO A 271 -7.97 7.40 -13.82
CA PRO A 271 -7.91 6.17 -13.03
C PRO A 271 -8.83 5.05 -13.55
N TYR A 272 -10.08 5.36 -13.93
CA TYR A 272 -11.00 4.34 -14.46
C TYR A 272 -10.58 3.81 -15.84
N GLU A 273 -9.98 4.65 -16.70
CA GLU A 273 -9.39 4.17 -17.95
C GLU A 273 -8.26 3.17 -17.71
N VAL A 274 -7.39 3.45 -16.73
CA VAL A 274 -6.32 2.54 -16.33
C VAL A 274 -6.90 1.22 -15.80
N ILE A 275 -7.95 1.27 -14.97
CA ILE A 275 -8.61 0.07 -14.45
C ILE A 275 -9.19 -0.78 -15.58
N VAL A 276 -9.99 -0.17 -16.47
CA VAL A 276 -10.62 -0.84 -17.62
C VAL A 276 -9.57 -1.48 -18.53
N GLN A 277 -8.45 -0.78 -18.77
CA GLN A 277 -7.35 -1.31 -19.57
C GLN A 277 -6.71 -2.55 -18.91
N ASN A 278 -6.35 -2.48 -17.63
CA ASN A 278 -5.69 -3.60 -16.93
C ASN A 278 -6.59 -4.84 -16.82
N LEU A 279 -7.89 -4.67 -16.58
CA LEU A 279 -8.84 -5.77 -16.56
C LEU A 279 -9.06 -6.38 -17.95
N SER A 280 -9.06 -5.55 -19.00
CA SER A 280 -9.13 -6.04 -20.38
C SER A 280 -7.89 -6.84 -20.78
N GLU A 281 -6.70 -6.39 -20.38
CA GLU A 281 -5.44 -7.12 -20.58
C GLU A 281 -5.38 -8.41 -19.76
N THR A 282 -6.00 -8.44 -18.57
CA THR A 282 -6.08 -9.65 -17.73
C THR A 282 -6.79 -10.79 -18.46
N LEU A 283 -7.88 -10.49 -19.17
CA LEU A 283 -8.64 -11.48 -19.96
C LEU A 283 -7.84 -12.03 -21.14
N GLN A 284 -6.81 -11.33 -21.58
CA GLN A 284 -5.95 -11.72 -22.72
C GLN A 284 -4.69 -12.47 -22.27
N LEU A 285 -4.53 -12.75 -20.97
CA LEU A 285 -3.35 -13.42 -20.46
C LEU A 285 -3.27 -14.88 -20.93
N PRO A 286 -2.06 -15.37 -21.27
CA PRO A 286 -1.86 -16.77 -21.61
C PRO A 286 -2.36 -17.71 -20.51
N GLY A 287 -3.20 -18.67 -20.89
CA GLY A 287 -3.80 -19.66 -20.00
C GLY A 287 -5.19 -19.31 -19.48
N VAL A 288 -5.64 -18.06 -19.64
CA VAL A 288 -7.02 -17.66 -19.30
C VAL A 288 -7.96 -18.15 -20.39
N GLU A 289 -8.91 -19.01 -20.00
CA GLU A 289 -9.96 -19.51 -20.89
C GLU A 289 -11.21 -18.64 -20.76
N GLU A 290 -11.86 -18.30 -21.88
CA GLU A 290 -13.00 -17.35 -21.93
C GLU A 290 -14.19 -17.79 -21.05
N GLU A 291 -14.43 -19.10 -20.94
CA GLU A 291 -15.54 -19.68 -20.15
C GLU A 291 -15.13 -20.07 -18.72
N SER A 292 -13.91 -19.70 -18.29
CA SER A 292 -13.46 -19.99 -16.93
C SER A 292 -14.16 -19.08 -15.90
N GLU A 293 -14.40 -19.61 -14.69
CA GLU A 293 -14.94 -18.81 -13.56
C GLU A 293 -14.08 -17.57 -13.27
N PHE A 294 -12.76 -17.68 -13.50
CA PHE A 294 -11.84 -16.55 -13.40
C PHE A 294 -12.15 -15.46 -14.44
N ALA A 295 -12.31 -15.82 -15.71
CA ALA A 295 -12.64 -14.87 -16.78
C ALA A 295 -14.02 -14.24 -16.57
N GLU A 296 -15.00 -14.99 -16.08
CA GLU A 296 -16.32 -14.44 -15.75
C GLU A 296 -16.27 -13.40 -14.62
N LYS A 297 -15.50 -13.66 -13.56
CA LYS A 297 -15.27 -12.71 -12.46
C LYS A 297 -14.63 -11.43 -12.95
N VAL A 298 -13.53 -11.53 -13.70
CA VAL A 298 -12.83 -10.36 -14.27
C VAL A 298 -13.72 -9.61 -15.26
N THR A 299 -14.54 -10.31 -16.04
CA THR A 299 -15.50 -9.69 -16.97
C THR A 299 -16.59 -8.91 -16.23
N SER A 300 -17.12 -9.45 -15.13
CA SER A 300 -18.12 -8.75 -14.31
C SER A 300 -17.53 -7.48 -13.69
N GLU A 301 -16.30 -7.56 -13.16
CA GLU A 301 -15.57 -6.40 -12.64
C GLU A 301 -15.26 -5.37 -13.74
N LEU A 302 -14.87 -5.82 -14.94
CA LEU A 302 -14.66 -4.96 -16.11
C LEU A 302 -15.92 -4.21 -16.51
N LEU A 303 -17.09 -4.86 -16.50
CA LEU A 303 -18.38 -4.22 -16.78
C LEU A 303 -18.71 -3.16 -15.73
N CYS A 304 -18.49 -3.45 -14.44
CA CYS A 304 -18.65 -2.49 -13.35
C CYS A 304 -17.83 -1.21 -13.62
N TYR A 305 -16.53 -1.34 -13.89
CA TYR A 305 -15.68 -0.17 -14.12
C TYR A 305 -15.89 0.50 -15.48
N LYS A 306 -16.38 -0.22 -16.50
CA LYS A 306 -16.87 0.39 -17.75
C LYS A 306 -18.08 1.30 -17.50
N ALA A 307 -18.96 0.96 -16.55
CA ALA A 307 -20.08 1.81 -16.17
C ALA A 307 -19.59 3.13 -15.52
N TYR A 308 -18.66 3.05 -14.56
CA TYR A 308 -18.04 4.25 -13.95
C TYR A 308 -17.30 5.11 -14.98
N ARG A 309 -16.55 4.50 -15.89
CA ARG A 309 -15.90 5.23 -17.00
C ARG A 309 -16.95 5.93 -17.87
N ALA A 310 -17.99 5.22 -18.29
CA ALA A 310 -19.05 5.79 -19.13
C ALA A 310 -19.76 6.97 -18.45
N HIS A 311 -19.99 6.89 -17.14
CA HIS A 311 -20.53 7.97 -16.33
C HIS A 311 -19.66 9.24 -16.41
N HIS A 312 -18.36 9.13 -16.13
CA HIS A 312 -17.47 10.30 -16.15
C HIS A 312 -17.24 10.87 -17.55
N VAL A 313 -17.15 10.03 -18.58
CA VAL A 313 -17.12 10.48 -19.98
C VAL A 313 -18.41 11.23 -20.33
N GLY A 314 -19.57 10.68 -19.96
CA GLY A 314 -20.87 11.32 -20.18
C GLY A 314 -20.99 12.68 -19.50
N GLN A 315 -20.53 12.80 -18.25
CA GLN A 315 -20.48 14.07 -17.53
C GLN A 315 -19.58 15.10 -18.24
N ALA A 316 -18.39 14.68 -18.72
CA ALA A 316 -17.49 15.57 -19.46
C ALA A 316 -18.11 16.04 -20.79
N LEU A 317 -18.77 15.14 -21.53
CA LEU A 317 -19.48 15.48 -22.77
C LEU A 317 -20.66 16.43 -22.53
N ALA A 318 -21.44 16.20 -21.46
CA ALA A 318 -22.54 17.06 -21.07
C ALA A 318 -22.04 18.48 -20.72
N ALA A 319 -20.96 18.57 -19.94
CA ALA A 319 -20.31 19.84 -19.62
C ALA A 319 -19.77 20.57 -20.86
N ALA A 320 -19.34 19.83 -21.88
CA ALA A 320 -18.91 20.37 -23.18
C ALA A 320 -20.08 20.70 -24.14
N GLY A 321 -21.34 20.54 -23.71
CA GLY A 321 -22.53 20.81 -24.53
C GLY A 321 -22.88 19.73 -25.56
N ARG A 322 -22.12 18.63 -25.62
CA ARG A 322 -22.37 17.48 -26.53
C ARG A 322 -23.43 16.55 -25.94
N ARG A 323 -24.65 17.06 -25.79
CA ARG A 323 -25.73 16.42 -25.01
C ARG A 323 -26.19 15.08 -25.57
N LEU A 324 -26.36 14.94 -26.89
CA LEU A 324 -26.79 13.67 -27.50
C LEU A 324 -25.77 12.55 -27.28
N GLU A 325 -24.48 12.88 -27.39
CA GLU A 325 -23.40 11.93 -27.11
C GLU A 325 -23.35 11.58 -25.62
N ALA A 326 -23.53 12.56 -24.74
CA ALA A 326 -23.61 12.31 -23.30
C ALA A 326 -24.76 11.34 -22.95
N VAL A 327 -25.95 11.52 -23.55
CA VAL A 327 -27.09 10.61 -23.37
C VAL A 327 -26.75 9.20 -23.86
N ALA A 328 -26.11 9.05 -25.01
CA ALA A 328 -25.67 7.75 -25.52
C ALA A 328 -24.66 7.07 -24.57
N LEU A 329 -23.73 7.84 -24.00
CA LEU A 329 -22.76 7.34 -23.03
C LEU A 329 -23.42 6.91 -21.72
N PHE A 330 -24.38 7.69 -21.18
CA PHE A 330 -25.12 7.30 -19.99
C PHE A 330 -25.98 6.06 -20.21
N HIS A 331 -26.62 5.94 -21.38
CA HIS A 331 -27.36 4.75 -21.75
C HIS A 331 -26.45 3.51 -21.80
N ARG A 332 -25.28 3.62 -22.45
CA ARG A 332 -24.31 2.54 -22.49
C ARG A 332 -23.77 2.18 -21.10
N GLY A 333 -23.51 3.18 -20.25
CA GLY A 333 -23.13 2.96 -18.86
C GLY A 333 -24.17 2.18 -18.08
N LEU A 334 -25.46 2.50 -18.30
CA LEU A 334 -26.59 1.81 -17.67
C LEU A 334 -26.68 0.33 -18.10
N GLU A 335 -26.44 0.04 -19.38
CA GLU A 335 -26.34 -1.36 -19.86
C GLU A 335 -25.23 -2.13 -19.14
N TYR A 336 -24.05 -1.53 -19.02
CA TYR A 336 -22.93 -2.16 -18.30
C TYR A 336 -23.24 -2.40 -16.83
N ALA A 337 -23.82 -1.41 -16.14
CA ALA A 337 -24.21 -1.55 -14.74
C ALA A 337 -25.22 -2.68 -14.54
N ARG A 338 -26.25 -2.75 -15.39
CA ARG A 338 -27.27 -3.82 -15.35
C ARG A 338 -26.69 -5.20 -15.61
N GLN A 339 -25.79 -5.33 -16.59
CA GLN A 339 -25.13 -6.59 -16.90
C GLN A 339 -24.24 -7.06 -15.73
N ALA A 340 -23.48 -6.15 -15.12
CA ALA A 340 -22.66 -6.45 -13.95
C ALA A 340 -23.52 -6.82 -12.72
N LEU A 341 -24.61 -6.09 -12.46
CA LEU A 341 -25.55 -6.38 -11.37
C LEU A 341 -26.31 -7.71 -11.54
N ALA A 342 -26.63 -8.10 -12.79
CA ALA A 342 -27.18 -9.42 -13.08
C ALA A 342 -26.25 -10.56 -12.64
N ARG A 343 -24.95 -10.30 -12.55
CA ARG A 343 -23.91 -11.22 -12.07
C ARG A 343 -23.26 -10.72 -10.77
N ALA A 344 -24.04 -10.10 -9.88
CA ALA A 344 -23.53 -9.48 -8.65
C ALA A 344 -22.79 -10.45 -7.71
N HIS A 345 -23.09 -11.75 -7.77
CA HIS A 345 -22.39 -12.78 -6.99
C HIS A 345 -20.91 -12.96 -7.39
N LEU A 346 -20.52 -12.51 -8.59
CA LEU A 346 -19.13 -12.51 -9.06
C LEU A 346 -18.37 -11.23 -8.70
N LEU A 347 -19.06 -10.19 -8.21
CA LEU A 347 -18.45 -8.92 -7.82
C LEU A 347 -18.01 -8.95 -6.34
N PRO A 348 -17.01 -8.14 -5.97
CA PRO A 348 -16.74 -7.84 -4.56
C PRO A 348 -18.00 -7.28 -3.89
N GLN A 349 -18.36 -7.76 -2.69
CA GLN A 349 -19.58 -7.34 -1.99
C GLN A 349 -19.64 -5.82 -1.78
N GLU A 350 -18.49 -5.20 -1.49
CA GLU A 350 -18.33 -3.76 -1.29
C GLU A 350 -18.65 -2.94 -2.55
N ALA A 351 -18.56 -3.54 -3.76
CA ALA A 351 -18.82 -2.87 -5.03
C ALA A 351 -20.30 -2.91 -5.44
N VAL A 352 -21.11 -3.81 -4.88
CA VAL A 352 -22.50 -4.03 -5.32
C VAL A 352 -23.42 -2.86 -4.98
N SER A 353 -23.35 -2.33 -3.75
CA SER A 353 -24.18 -1.19 -3.35
C SER A 353 -23.83 0.08 -4.14
N PRO A 354 -22.55 0.50 -4.23
CA PRO A 354 -22.18 1.67 -5.02
C PRO A 354 -22.55 1.54 -6.50
N LEU A 355 -22.55 0.33 -7.06
CA LEU A 355 -22.95 0.09 -8.45
C LEU A 355 -24.46 0.27 -8.66
N LYS A 356 -25.30 -0.10 -7.69
CA LYS A 356 -26.76 0.19 -7.73
C LYS A 356 -27.04 1.68 -7.66
N ASP A 357 -26.29 2.39 -6.81
CA ASP A 357 -26.39 3.85 -6.73
C ASP A 357 -25.99 4.48 -8.06
N LEU A 358 -24.89 4.00 -8.67
CA LEU A 358 -24.46 4.44 -10.00
C LEU A 358 -25.51 4.15 -11.08
N GLU A 359 -26.17 2.99 -11.07
CA GLU A 359 -27.25 2.67 -12.00
C GLU A 359 -28.36 3.73 -11.94
N THR A 360 -28.79 4.08 -10.73
CA THR A 360 -29.82 5.10 -10.51
C THR A 360 -29.36 6.48 -10.98
N VAL A 361 -28.11 6.84 -10.69
CA VAL A 361 -27.51 8.11 -11.14
C VAL A 361 -27.42 8.18 -12.66
N LEU A 362 -26.97 7.12 -13.31
CA LEU A 362 -26.88 7.04 -14.78
C LEU A 362 -28.26 7.20 -15.43
N GLU A 363 -29.28 6.55 -14.85
CA GLU A 363 -30.65 6.66 -15.34
C GLU A 363 -31.19 8.10 -15.20
N GLY A 364 -31.00 8.72 -14.04
CA GLY A 364 -31.39 10.12 -13.81
C GLY A 364 -30.66 11.10 -14.73
N GLN A 365 -29.34 10.96 -14.89
CA GLN A 365 -28.54 11.83 -15.76
C GLN A 365 -28.90 11.68 -17.25
N LYS A 366 -29.17 10.45 -17.70
CA LYS A 366 -29.66 10.18 -19.06
C LYS A 366 -30.91 11.00 -19.36
N TYR A 367 -31.91 10.96 -18.46
CA TYR A 367 -33.17 11.68 -18.67
C TYR A 367 -33.03 13.19 -18.50
N SER A 368 -32.26 13.65 -17.50
CA SER A 368 -32.00 15.08 -17.28
C SER A 368 -31.33 15.73 -18.49
N VAL A 369 -30.24 15.15 -19.00
CA VAL A 369 -29.52 15.72 -20.15
C VAL A 369 -30.33 15.61 -21.44
N HIS A 370 -31.16 14.57 -21.58
CA HIS A 370 -32.08 14.46 -22.72
C HIS A 370 -33.15 15.57 -22.70
N ALA A 371 -33.75 15.85 -21.53
CA ALA A 371 -34.70 16.95 -21.37
C ALA A 371 -34.04 18.31 -21.66
N ASP A 372 -32.83 18.56 -21.13
CA ASP A 372 -32.06 19.78 -21.40
C ASP A 372 -31.75 19.95 -22.89
N SER A 373 -31.50 18.86 -23.60
CA SER A 373 -31.27 18.89 -25.04
C SER A 373 -32.51 19.34 -25.80
N LEU A 374 -33.70 18.85 -25.43
CA LEU A 374 -34.96 19.22 -26.06
C LEU A 374 -35.33 20.68 -25.78
N LEU A 375 -35.16 21.13 -24.54
CA LEU A 375 -35.41 22.52 -24.14
C LEU A 375 -34.43 23.49 -24.82
N GLY A 376 -33.15 23.12 -24.92
CA GLY A 376 -32.15 23.90 -25.65
C GLY A 376 -32.48 24.03 -27.14
N THR A 377 -32.96 22.97 -27.78
CA THR A 377 -33.41 23.02 -29.18
C THR A 377 -34.68 23.86 -29.36
N ALA A 378 -35.62 23.81 -28.41
CA ALA A 378 -36.83 24.62 -28.45
C ALA A 378 -36.54 26.13 -28.30
N ALA A 379 -35.59 26.51 -27.44
CA ALA A 379 -35.14 27.89 -27.30
C ALA A 379 -34.45 28.41 -28.58
N LEU A 380 -33.62 27.59 -29.22
CA LEU A 380 -33.00 27.90 -30.51
C LEU A 380 -34.05 28.09 -31.61
N LEU A 381 -35.04 27.21 -31.71
CA LEU A 381 -36.14 27.35 -32.66
C LEU A 381 -36.98 28.60 -32.39
N CYS A 382 -37.29 28.92 -31.13
CA CYS A 382 -37.96 30.17 -30.76
C CYS A 382 -37.15 31.44 -31.03
N SER A 383 -35.81 31.37 -31.04
CA SER A 383 -34.94 32.50 -31.40
C SER A 383 -34.74 32.68 -32.91
N ILE A 384 -35.01 31.65 -33.71
CA ILE A 384 -34.93 31.68 -35.18
C ILE A 384 -36.27 32.08 -35.81
N LEU A 385 -37.40 31.76 -35.15
CA LEU A 385 -38.76 32.11 -35.60
C LEU A 385 -39.03 33.61 -35.82
N PRO A 386 -38.45 34.58 -35.08
CA PRO A 386 -38.65 36.00 -35.36
C PRO A 386 -38.00 36.45 -36.68
N PHE A 387 -36.95 35.76 -37.14
CA PHE A 387 -36.24 36.13 -38.37
C PHE A 387 -36.95 35.68 -39.66
N PHE A 388 -37.82 34.67 -39.58
CA PHE A 388 -38.57 34.18 -40.74
C PHE A 388 -39.91 34.89 -40.97
N LEU A 389 -40.47 35.54 -39.94
CA LEU A 389 -41.72 36.30 -40.07
C LEU A 389 -41.51 37.72 -40.63
N ASP A 390 -40.34 38.33 -40.43
CA ASP A 390 -40.03 39.67 -40.99
C ASP A 390 -39.66 39.65 -42.48
N SER A 391 -39.18 38.51 -43.03
CA SER A 391 -38.87 38.40 -44.47
C SER A 391 -40.09 38.15 -45.36
N PHE A 392 -41.26 37.80 -44.80
CA PHE A 392 -42.50 37.64 -45.58
C PHE A 392 -43.36 38.92 -45.64
N SER A 393 -43.11 39.93 -44.80
CA SER A 393 -43.87 41.19 -44.82
C SER A 393 -43.30 42.27 -45.77
N SER A 394 -42.23 41.98 -46.51
CA SER A 394 -41.69 42.87 -47.57
C SER A 394 -41.87 42.33 -49.00
N CYS A 395 -42.76 41.35 -49.18
CA CYS A 395 -43.20 40.85 -50.49
C CYS A 395 -44.73 40.69 -50.53
N MET A 396 -45.45 41.75 -50.13
CA MET A 396 -46.75 42.19 -50.65
C MET A 396 -46.77 43.71 -50.55
#